data_AF-A0A2G6C997-F1
#
_entry.id   AF-A0A2G6C997-F1
#
_cell.length_a   1.000
_cell.length_b   1.000
_cell.length_c   1.000
_cell.angle_alpha   90.00
_cell.angle_beta   90.00
_cell.angle_gamma   90.00
#
_symmetry.space_group_name_H-M   'P 1'
#
loop_
_entity.id
_entity.type
_entity.pdbx_description
1 polymer ?
#
loop_
_entity_poly.entity_id
_entity_poly.type
_entity_poly.pdbx_seq_one_letter_code
_entity_poly.pdbx_strand_id
1 'polypeptide(L)'
;DKAYYGAYGVAKGALNVLCDILAQEHDHERDFIRVNRINTGPVRTSMRVLNFPGEHPDSLALPEAVVGPYLYFMGPDAGKRTGEALNLERLPPDARWPGDVVSVD
;
A
#
# COMPACT_ATOMS: atom_id res chain seq x y z
N ASP A 1 -5.19 12.44 -5.35
CA ASP A 1 -6.62 12.37 -5.70
C ASP A 1 -6.83 12.38 -7.21
N LYS A 2 -7.89 11.72 -7.70
CA LYS A 2 -8.23 11.64 -9.13
C LYS A 2 -9.71 11.95 -9.35
N ALA A 3 -10.04 12.62 -10.44
CA ALA A 3 -11.43 12.85 -10.86
C ALA A 3 -12.18 11.52 -11.03
N TYR A 4 -13.52 11.56 -10.88
CA TYR A 4 -14.45 10.41 -11.02
C TYR A 4 -14.43 9.37 -9.90
N TYR A 5 -13.68 9.60 -8.81
CA TYR A 5 -13.63 8.67 -7.67
C TYR A 5 -14.62 9.04 -6.55
N GLY A 6 -15.36 10.15 -6.67
CA GLY A 6 -16.48 10.52 -5.80
C GLY A 6 -16.19 10.36 -4.30
N ALA A 7 -17.12 9.73 -3.58
CA ALA A 7 -17.02 9.47 -2.15
C ALA A 7 -15.81 8.59 -1.76
N TYR A 8 -15.35 7.71 -2.65
CA TYR A 8 -14.14 6.90 -2.40
C TYR A 8 -12.89 7.79 -2.34
N GLY A 9 -12.78 8.74 -3.28
CA GLY A 9 -11.70 9.73 -3.27
C GLY A 9 -11.70 10.56 -1.99
N VAL A 10 -12.88 11.05 -1.57
CA VAL A 10 -13.05 11.80 -0.31
C VAL A 10 -12.62 10.95 0.89
N ALA A 11 -13.07 9.69 0.98
CA ALA A 11 -12.71 8.81 2.09
C ALA A 11 -11.20 8.52 2.17
N LYS A 12 -10.53 8.33 1.02
CA LYS A 12 -9.08 8.14 0.99
C LYS A 12 -8.29 9.41 1.29
N GLY A 13 -8.79 10.57 0.88
CA GLY A 13 -8.24 11.86 1.31
C GLY A 13 -8.34 12.06 2.83
N ALA A 14 -9.51 11.79 3.42
CA ALA A 14 -9.71 11.86 4.87
C ALA A 14 -8.83 10.85 5.64
N LEU A 15 -8.66 9.63 5.12
CA LEU A 15 -7.75 8.64 5.68
C LEU A 15 -6.30 9.16 5.72
N ASN A 16 -5.86 9.87 4.68
CA ASN A 16 -4.52 10.45 4.67
C ASN A 16 -4.33 11.44 5.82
N VAL A 17 -5.29 12.36 6.02
CA VAL A 17 -5.26 13.33 7.11
C VAL A 17 -5.27 12.63 8.47
N LEU A 18 -6.10 11.60 8.64
CA LEU A 18 -6.13 10.81 9.87
C LEU A 18 -4.76 10.19 10.19
N CYS A 19 -4.10 9.59 9.19
CA CYS A 19 -2.77 9.03 9.39
C CYS A 19 -1.72 10.09 9.73
N ASP A 20 -1.81 11.30 9.16
CA ASP A 20 -0.90 12.40 9.51
C ASP A 20 -1.08 12.86 10.96
N ILE A 21 -2.33 12.98 11.41
CA ILE A 21 -2.66 13.30 12.81
C ILE A 21 -2.07 12.25 13.74
N LEU A 22 -2.38 10.97 13.51
CA LEU A 22 -1.90 9.88 14.35
C LEU A 22 -0.37 9.75 14.34
N ALA A 23 0.28 9.97 13.20
CA ALA A 23 1.73 9.98 13.13
C ALA A 23 2.34 11.06 14.03
N GLN A 24 1.78 12.26 14.03
CA GLN A 24 2.25 13.38 14.86
C GLN A 24 1.93 13.17 16.35
N GLU A 25 0.74 12.67 16.67
CA GLU A 25 0.33 12.38 18.05
C GLU A 25 1.24 11.34 18.72
N HIS A 26 1.74 10.38 17.94
CA HIS A 26 2.58 9.29 18.42
C HIS A 26 4.09 9.46 18.12
N ASP A 27 4.54 10.61 17.62
CA ASP A 27 5.97 10.88 17.38
C ASP A 27 6.66 11.40 18.65
N HIS A 28 6.72 10.56 19.70
CA HIS A 28 7.46 10.87 20.92
C HIS A 28 8.05 9.64 21.60
N GLU A 29 9.11 9.83 22.39
CA GLU A 29 9.94 8.73 22.90
C GLU A 29 9.21 7.74 23.82
N ARG A 30 8.19 8.21 24.55
CA ARG A 30 7.47 7.41 25.55
C ARG A 30 6.48 6.39 24.96
N ASP A 31 5.77 6.74 23.88
CA ASP A 31 4.71 5.91 23.29
C ASP A 31 4.76 5.95 21.76
N PHE A 32 5.95 5.69 21.22
CA PHE A 32 6.21 5.77 19.78
C PHE A 32 5.45 4.68 19.01
N ILE A 33 4.54 5.11 18.12
CA ILE A 33 3.83 4.23 17.19
C ILE A 33 4.06 4.72 15.77
N ARG A 34 4.45 3.80 14.87
CA ARG A 34 4.62 4.09 13.45
C ARG A 34 3.28 4.10 12.75
N VAL A 35 2.98 5.19 12.07
CA VAL A 35 1.77 5.32 11.24
C VAL A 35 2.22 5.70 9.83
N ASN A 36 2.11 4.77 8.90
CA ASN A 36 2.51 4.97 7.50
C ASN A 36 1.38 4.55 6.56
N ARG A 37 1.38 5.10 5.36
CA ARG A 37 0.38 4.83 4.31
C ARG A 37 1.04 4.13 3.14
N ILE A 38 0.37 3.10 2.63
CA ILE A 38 0.78 2.38 1.42
C ILE A 38 -0.37 2.46 0.42
N ASN A 39 -0.08 3.07 -0.73
CA ASN A 39 -0.87 2.92 -1.94
C ASN A 39 -0.17 1.92 -2.84
N THR A 40 -0.75 0.73 -2.98
CA THR A 40 -0.15 -0.39 -3.71
C THR A 40 -0.18 -0.25 -5.22
N GLY A 41 -0.84 0.78 -5.75
CA GLY A 41 -1.22 0.79 -7.16
C GLY A 41 -2.25 -0.30 -7.47
N PRO A 42 -2.55 -0.54 -8.77
CA PRO A 42 -3.55 -1.50 -9.18
C PRO A 42 -3.02 -2.94 -9.05
N VAL A 43 -3.74 -3.76 -8.28
CA VAL A 43 -3.41 -5.18 -8.03
C VAL A 43 -4.63 -6.06 -8.28
N ARG A 44 -4.38 -7.31 -8.68
CA ARG A 44 -5.41 -8.29 -9.06
C ARG A 44 -6.17 -8.79 -7.83
N THR A 45 -7.18 -8.02 -7.42
CA THR A 45 -8.07 -8.36 -6.30
C THR A 45 -9.52 -8.39 -6.74
N SER A 46 -10.38 -9.10 -6.01
CA SER A 46 -11.84 -9.09 -6.26
C SER A 46 -12.41 -7.67 -6.23
N MET A 47 -11.95 -6.83 -5.30
CA MET A 47 -12.35 -5.41 -5.22
C MET A 47 -12.00 -4.64 -6.50
N ARG A 48 -10.81 -4.87 -7.08
CA ARG A 48 -10.40 -4.20 -8.32
C ARG A 48 -11.26 -4.63 -9.50
N VAL A 49 -11.54 -5.92 -9.62
CA VAL A 49 -12.42 -6.47 -10.68
C VAL A 49 -13.82 -5.85 -10.60
N LEU A 50 -14.38 -5.73 -9.40
CA LEU A 50 -15.71 -5.13 -9.19
C LEU A 50 -15.73 -3.63 -9.54
N ASN A 51 -14.67 -2.88 -9.23
CA ASN A 51 -14.65 -1.43 -9.42
C ASN A 51 -14.13 -0.98 -10.80
N PHE A 52 -13.50 -1.85 -11.58
CA PHE A 52 -12.91 -1.55 -12.89
C PHE A 52 -13.28 -2.63 -13.93
N PRO A 53 -14.56 -2.76 -14.30
CA PRO A 53 -15.05 -3.88 -15.12
C PRO A 53 -14.46 -3.96 -16.54
N GLY A 54 -13.91 -2.85 -17.06
CA GLY A 54 -13.23 -2.81 -18.35
C GLY A 54 -11.74 -3.17 -18.31
N GLU A 55 -11.16 -3.41 -17.13
CA GLU A 55 -9.76 -3.81 -16.99
C GLU A 55 -9.65 -5.34 -16.93
N HIS A 56 -8.88 -5.93 -17.83
CA HIS A 56 -8.61 -7.37 -17.79
C HIS A 56 -7.82 -7.72 -16.52
N PRO A 57 -8.30 -8.66 -15.67
CA PRO A 57 -7.62 -9.02 -14.42
C PRO A 57 -6.17 -9.50 -14.64
N ASP A 58 -5.93 -10.20 -15.76
CA ASP A 58 -4.62 -10.71 -16.12
C ASP A 58 -3.60 -9.63 -16.52
N SER A 59 -4.06 -8.40 -16.75
CA SER A 59 -3.19 -7.24 -16.98
C SER A 59 -2.59 -6.66 -15.69
N LEU A 60 -2.96 -7.21 -14.53
CA LEU A 60 -2.53 -6.73 -13.22
C LEU A 60 -1.61 -7.74 -12.53
N ALA A 61 -0.63 -7.20 -11.82
CA ALA A 61 0.21 -7.96 -10.91
C ALA A 61 -0.63 -8.60 -9.80
N LEU A 62 -0.14 -9.74 -9.31
CA LEU A 62 -0.71 -10.42 -8.15
C LEU A 62 -0.44 -9.63 -6.86
N PRO A 63 -1.33 -9.70 -5.84
CA PRO A 63 -1.12 -9.03 -4.56
C PRO A 63 0.21 -9.39 -3.88
N GLU A 64 0.68 -10.63 -4.06
CA GLU A 64 1.95 -11.12 -3.54
C GLU A 64 3.14 -10.28 -4.04
N ALA A 65 3.06 -9.72 -5.25
CA ALA A 65 4.14 -8.90 -5.82
C ALA A 65 4.35 -7.56 -5.10
N VAL A 66 3.40 -7.09 -4.28
CA VAL A 66 3.46 -5.78 -3.60
C VAL A 66 3.63 -5.87 -2.08
N VAL A 67 4.04 -7.03 -1.54
CA VAL A 67 4.17 -7.24 -0.08
C VAL A 67 5.36 -6.50 0.54
N GLY A 68 6.37 -6.13 -0.26
CA GLY A 68 7.62 -5.53 0.23
C GLY A 68 7.46 -4.34 1.17
N PRO A 69 6.67 -3.31 0.82
CA PRO A 69 6.43 -2.18 1.72
C PRO A 69 5.78 -2.55 3.05
N TYR A 70 4.88 -3.54 3.05
CA TYR A 70 4.25 -4.01 4.29
C TYR A 70 5.30 -4.64 5.20
N LEU A 71 6.16 -5.51 4.65
CA LEU A 71 7.26 -6.11 5.39
C LEU A 71 8.24 -5.04 5.91
N TYR A 72 8.59 -4.06 5.08
CA TYR A 72 9.49 -2.97 5.47
C TYR A 72 8.93 -2.17 6.65
N PHE A 73 7.69 -1.67 6.56
CA PHE A 73 7.11 -0.83 7.61
C PHE A 73 6.76 -1.60 8.89
N MET A 74 6.53 -2.91 8.81
CA MET A 74 6.36 -3.77 9.99
C MET A 74 7.70 -4.18 10.60
N GLY A 75 8.74 -4.33 9.79
CA GLY A 75 10.07 -4.79 10.22
C GLY A 75 10.92 -3.75 10.95
N PRO A 76 12.07 -4.16 11.49
CA PRO A 76 13.03 -3.26 12.16
C PRO A 76 13.70 -2.29 11.18
N ASP A 77 13.78 -2.62 9.89
CA ASP A 77 14.45 -1.81 8.86
C ASP A 77 13.80 -0.42 8.66
N ALA A 78 12.51 -0.28 8.97
CA ALA A 78 11.85 1.01 8.97
C ALA A 78 12.21 1.91 10.17
N GLY A 79 12.90 1.38 11.20
CA GLY A 79 13.37 2.15 12.35
C GLY A 79 12.27 3.01 12.99
N LYS A 80 12.49 4.32 13.06
CA LYS A 80 11.52 5.33 13.55
C LYS A 80 10.77 6.07 12.44
N ARG A 81 10.64 5.48 11.24
CA ARG A 81 9.87 6.11 10.15
C ARG A 81 8.37 6.08 10.44
N THR A 82 7.78 7.27 10.52
CA THR A 82 6.34 7.51 10.71
C THR A 82 5.90 8.68 9.83
N GLY A 83 4.61 8.77 9.53
CA GLY A 83 4.03 9.80 8.66
C GLY A 83 4.28 9.60 7.17
N GLU A 84 4.97 8.55 6.75
CA GLU A 84 5.32 8.36 5.34
C GLU A 84 4.11 7.93 4.49
N ALA A 85 4.11 8.35 3.23
CA ALA A 85 3.12 7.96 2.24
C ALA A 85 3.85 7.35 1.03
N LEU A 86 3.87 6.02 0.98
CA LEU A 86 4.43 5.30 -0.16
C LEU A 86 3.38 5.13 -1.25
N ASN A 87 3.73 5.51 -2.47
CA ASN A 87 2.91 5.29 -3.65
C ASN A 87 3.67 4.40 -4.63
N LEU A 88 3.17 3.18 -4.82
CA LEU A 88 3.68 2.29 -5.86
C LEU A 88 3.07 2.63 -7.21
N GLU A 89 3.86 2.44 -8.25
CA GLU A 89 3.39 2.46 -9.63
C GLU A 89 2.73 1.13 -10.00
N ARG A 90 2.10 1.09 -11.18
CA ARG A 90 1.58 -0.15 -11.75
C ARG A 90 2.74 -1.09 -12.04
N LEU A 91 2.81 -2.21 -11.34
CA LEU A 91 3.74 -3.28 -11.64
C LEU A 91 3.30 -4.05 -12.89
N PRO A 92 4.27 -4.64 -13.64
CA PRO A 92 3.94 -5.52 -14.75
C PRO A 92 3.23 -6.79 -14.24
N PRO A 93 2.38 -7.43 -15.06
CA PRO A 93 1.55 -8.56 -14.62
C PRO A 93 2.35 -9.79 -14.17
N ASP A 94 3.58 -9.93 -14.65
CA ASP A 94 4.52 -10.98 -14.30
C ASP A 94 5.44 -10.62 -13.13
N ALA A 95 5.28 -9.44 -12.51
CA ALA A 95 6.03 -9.07 -11.31
C ALA A 95 5.86 -10.12 -10.20
N ARG A 96 6.97 -10.40 -9.50
CA ARG A 96 7.04 -11.33 -8.37
C ARG A 96 7.76 -10.68 -7.21
N TRP A 97 7.37 -11.04 -6.00
CA TRP A 97 8.12 -10.66 -4.83
C TRP A 97 9.48 -11.38 -4.83
N PRO A 98 10.61 -10.69 -4.60
CA PRO A 98 11.92 -11.36 -4.58
C PRO A 98 12.05 -12.45 -3.51
N GLY A 99 11.18 -12.47 -2.49
CA GLY A 99 11.12 -13.54 -1.50
C GLY A 99 10.22 -14.72 -1.88
N ASP A 100 9.56 -14.70 -3.05
CA ASP A 100 8.78 -15.84 -3.58
C ASP A 100 9.66 -16.96 -4.15
N VAL A 101 10.99 -16.88 -4.01
CA VAL A 101 11.87 -18.02 -4.28
C VAL A 101 11.62 -19.07 -3.21
N VAL A 102 10.69 -19.98 -3.49
CA VAL A 102 10.72 -21.32 -2.91
C VAL A 102 12.10 -21.87 -3.26
N SER A 103 12.90 -22.19 -2.25
CA SER A 103 14.12 -22.96 -2.44
C SER A 103 13.74 -24.26 -3.15
N VAL A 104 14.06 -24.35 -4.44
CA VAL A 104 14.06 -25.62 -5.14
C VAL A 104 15.37 -26.28 -4.74
N ASP A 105 15.33 -27.01 -3.63
CA ASP A 105 16.28 -28.10 -3.38
C ASP A 105 15.94 -29.29 -4.30
#